data_AF-A0A954HC91-F1
#
_entry.id   AF-A0A954HC91-F1
#
_cell.length_a   1.000
_cell.length_b   1.000
_cell.length_c   1.000
_cell.angle_alpha   90.00
_cell.angle_beta   90.00
_cell.angle_gamma   90.00
#
_symmetry.space_group_name_H-M   'P 1'
#
loop_
_entity.id
_entity.type
_entity.pdbx_description
1 polymer ?
#
loop_
_entity_poly.entity_id
_entity_poly.type
_entity_poly.pdbx_seq_one_letter_code
_entity_poly.pdbx_strand_id
1 'polypeptide(L)'
;NREVDVKTAERLCEPGRFVEALIAPAFAEGALEVLRTKPKWKNNVRLLEVPGWDNAGRLGLDYRRVTGGLLVQERDIAEENEQDWQVVTERQPTDAEMHDMRFGWKVCKHVKSNAIVFVKEGMTVGVGAGQMSRLDSSHIAAYKSGDRSQGAVVCSDAFFPFRDGIDEAAKVGVTAAIQPGGSRNDAEVIAACNEHGIAMVFTGRRHFKH
;
A
#
# COMPACT_ATOMS: atom_id res chain seq x y z
N ASN A 1 -6.76 -3.81 12.82
CA ASN A 1 -8.23 -3.80 12.58
C ASN A 1 -8.96 -4.87 13.39
N ARG A 2 -8.36 -5.41 14.45
CA ARG A 2 -8.94 -6.38 15.39
C ARG A 2 -8.45 -6.00 16.79
N GLU A 3 -8.96 -6.67 17.81
CA GLU A 3 -8.46 -6.53 19.17
C GLU A 3 -6.94 -6.74 19.24
N VAL A 4 -6.25 -5.91 20.04
CA VAL A 4 -4.82 -6.09 20.32
C VAL A 4 -4.67 -7.11 21.44
N ASP A 5 -4.10 -8.28 21.11
CA ASP A 5 -3.83 -9.34 22.06
C ASP A 5 -2.51 -9.13 22.82
N VAL A 6 -2.31 -9.94 23.87
CA VAL A 6 -1.10 -9.89 24.71
C VAL A 6 0.17 -10.13 23.87
N LYS A 7 0.15 -11.07 22.92
CA LYS A 7 1.31 -11.40 22.09
C LYS A 7 1.74 -10.21 21.22
N THR A 8 0.77 -9.52 20.61
CA THR A 8 1.01 -8.31 19.82
C THR A 8 1.56 -7.20 20.70
N ALA A 9 0.98 -7.01 21.89
CA ALA A 9 1.46 -6.02 22.87
C ALA A 9 2.91 -6.30 23.30
N GLU A 10 3.26 -7.55 23.59
CA GLU A 10 4.63 -7.94 23.94
C GLU A 10 5.60 -7.72 22.79
N ARG A 11 5.22 -8.08 21.56
CA ARG A 11 6.02 -7.82 20.36
C ARG A 11 6.28 -6.32 20.16
N LEU A 12 5.31 -5.45 20.44
CA LEU A 12 5.50 -4.00 20.36
C LEU A 12 6.47 -3.47 21.43
N CYS A 13 6.56 -4.14 22.58
CA CYS A 13 7.41 -3.73 23.70
C CYS A 13 8.87 -4.16 23.57
N GLU A 14 9.25 -5.01 22.61
CA GLU A 14 10.66 -5.39 22.49
C GLU A 14 11.54 -4.18 22.11
N PRO A 15 12.84 -4.22 22.44
CA PRO A 15 13.76 -3.11 22.22
C PRO A 15 13.85 -2.62 20.77
N GLY A 16 14.21 -1.35 20.60
CA GLY A 16 14.39 -0.73 19.28
C GLY A 16 13.11 -0.21 18.64
N ARG A 17 11.96 -0.30 19.34
CA ARG A 17 10.69 0.28 18.90
C ARG A 17 10.28 1.44 19.78
N PHE A 18 9.73 2.47 19.14
CA PHE A 18 9.10 3.60 19.78
C PHE A 18 7.71 3.79 19.15
N VAL A 19 6.67 3.81 19.99
CA VAL A 19 5.29 3.94 19.52
C VAL A 19 4.66 5.19 20.10
N GLU A 20 4.24 6.10 19.24
CA GLU A 20 3.57 7.35 19.62
C GLU A 20 2.08 7.16 19.93
N ALA A 21 1.41 6.32 19.14
CA ALA A 21 -0.01 6.06 19.29
C ALA A 21 -0.34 4.63 18.87
N LEU A 22 -1.24 3.99 19.61
CA LEU A 22 -1.90 2.75 19.25
C LEU A 22 -3.40 2.99 19.27
N ILE A 23 -4.03 2.75 18.12
CA ILE A 23 -5.47 2.88 17.96
C ILE A 23 -6.00 1.52 17.50
N ALA A 24 -6.98 0.98 18.23
CA ALA A 24 -7.53 -0.35 17.99
C ALA A 24 -9.03 -0.40 18.30
N PRO A 25 -9.79 -1.35 17.72
CA PRO A 25 -11.19 -1.53 18.08
C PRO A 25 -11.39 -1.98 19.54
N ALA A 26 -10.42 -2.70 20.10
CA ALA A 26 -10.39 -3.18 21.49
C ALA A 26 -8.96 -3.53 21.90
N PHE A 27 -8.72 -3.63 23.21
CA PHE A 27 -7.50 -4.22 23.79
C PHE A 27 -7.89 -5.37 24.72
N ALA A 28 -7.27 -6.54 24.52
CA ALA A 28 -7.52 -7.69 25.38
C ALA A 28 -7.08 -7.42 26.83
N GLU A 29 -7.72 -8.13 27.77
CA GLU A 29 -7.29 -8.15 29.16
C GLU A 29 -5.81 -8.59 29.26
N GLY A 30 -4.99 -7.82 29.98
CA GLY A 30 -3.53 -8.01 30.07
C GLY A 30 -2.71 -7.34 28.95
N ALA A 31 -3.25 -7.14 27.74
CA ALA A 31 -2.51 -6.44 26.67
C ALA A 31 -2.28 -4.97 27.04
N LEU A 32 -3.29 -4.32 27.61
CA LEU A 32 -3.19 -2.94 28.10
C LEU A 32 -2.17 -2.79 29.23
N GLU A 33 -2.11 -3.78 30.14
CA GLU A 33 -1.15 -3.79 31.23
C GLU A 33 0.28 -3.91 30.72
N VAL A 34 0.52 -4.79 29.74
CA VAL A 34 1.82 -4.91 29.05
C VAL A 34 2.25 -3.56 28.47
N LEU A 35 1.38 -2.90 27.70
CA LEU A 35 1.68 -1.62 27.05
C LEU A 35 1.90 -0.48 28.05
N ARG A 36 1.28 -0.54 29.23
CA ARG A 36 1.40 0.46 30.29
C ARG A 36 2.61 0.24 31.20
N THR A 37 3.17 -0.96 31.26
CA THR A 37 4.22 -1.29 32.24
C THR A 37 5.56 -1.62 31.62
N LYS A 38 5.59 -2.36 30.51
CA LYS A 38 6.83 -2.91 29.93
C LYS A 38 7.62 -1.91 29.07
N PRO A 39 7.03 -1.15 28.11
CA PRO A 39 7.83 -0.42 27.14
C PRO A 39 8.40 0.87 27.74
N LYS A 40 9.57 1.30 27.25
CA LYS A 40 10.18 2.58 27.67
C LYS A 40 9.34 3.81 27.31
N TRP A 41 8.53 3.71 26.27
CA TRP A 41 7.66 4.77 25.77
C TRP A 41 6.27 4.82 26.46
N LYS A 42 6.03 3.99 27.48
CA LYS A 42 4.75 3.89 28.20
C LYS A 42 4.18 5.21 28.71
N ASN A 43 5.03 6.16 29.08
CA ASN A 43 4.59 7.45 29.64
C ASN A 43 4.09 8.44 28.57
N ASN A 44 4.40 8.20 27.28
CA ASN A 44 4.13 9.15 26.18
C ASN A 44 3.14 8.60 25.15
N VAL A 45 2.93 7.29 25.11
CA VAL A 45 2.05 6.65 24.13
C VAL A 45 0.59 7.02 24.36
N ARG A 46 -0.14 7.30 23.27
CA ARG A 46 -1.59 7.44 23.29
C ARG A 46 -2.22 6.09 22.94
N LEU A 47 -2.90 5.47 23.91
CA LEU A 47 -3.67 4.24 23.70
C LEU A 47 -5.14 4.61 23.53
N LEU A 48 -5.70 4.34 22.35
CA LEU A 48 -7.04 4.78 21.96
C LEU A 48 -7.85 3.56 21.52
N GLU A 49 -8.91 3.27 22.26
CA GLU A 49 -9.91 2.27 21.88
C GLU A 49 -11.04 2.94 21.10
N VAL A 50 -11.38 2.38 19.93
CA VAL A 50 -12.42 2.90 19.05
C VAL A 50 -13.36 1.76 18.66
N PRO A 51 -14.37 1.45 19.49
CA PRO A 51 -15.31 0.38 19.22
C PRO A 51 -16.06 0.58 17.89
N GLY A 52 -16.34 -0.52 17.18
CA GLY A 52 -17.09 -0.47 15.92
C GLY A 52 -16.32 0.09 14.72
N TRP A 53 -14.98 0.13 14.80
CA TRP A 53 -14.10 0.53 13.68
C TRP A 53 -14.35 -0.30 12.41
N ASP A 54 -14.64 -1.58 12.58
CA ASP A 54 -14.91 -2.56 11.52
C ASP A 54 -16.07 -2.19 10.58
N ASN A 55 -16.89 -1.18 10.92
CA ASN A 55 -17.87 -0.56 10.01
C ASN A 55 -17.23 0.37 8.95
N ALA A 56 -16.14 -0.07 8.32
CA ALA A 56 -15.34 0.69 7.35
C ALA A 56 -16.06 0.99 6.02
N GLY A 57 -17.26 0.45 5.80
CA GLY A 57 -18.10 0.68 4.61
C GLY A 57 -19.04 1.88 4.69
N ARG A 58 -18.88 2.79 5.66
CA ARG A 58 -19.75 3.97 5.74
C ARG A 58 -19.49 4.89 4.55
N LEU A 59 -20.48 4.93 3.65
CA LEU A 59 -20.71 6.06 2.73
C LEU A 59 -20.44 7.35 3.51
N GLY A 60 -19.59 8.20 2.94
CA GLY A 60 -19.14 9.38 3.64
C GLY A 60 -18.50 10.35 2.70
N LEU A 61 -18.57 11.62 3.08
CA LEU A 61 -17.92 12.70 2.37
C LEU A 61 -16.48 12.85 2.89
N ASP A 62 -15.59 13.21 1.98
CA ASP A 62 -14.24 13.70 2.23
C ASP A 62 -14.22 15.21 2.00
N TYR A 63 -13.59 15.92 2.93
CA TYR A 63 -13.64 17.37 3.00
C TYR A 63 -12.22 17.94 2.96
N ARG A 64 -11.94 18.85 2.03
CA ARG A 64 -10.63 19.48 1.90
C ARG A 64 -10.76 21.00 1.92
N ARG A 65 -10.18 21.64 2.94
CA ARG A 65 -10.14 23.10 3.03
C ARG A 65 -9.22 23.66 1.95
N VAL A 66 -9.69 24.70 1.26
CA VAL A 66 -8.90 25.52 0.34
C VAL A 66 -9.01 26.99 0.74
N THR A 67 -8.11 27.85 0.29
CA THR A 67 -8.23 29.28 0.54
C THR A 67 -9.55 29.78 -0.03
N GLY A 68 -10.40 30.37 0.80
CA GLY A 68 -11.71 30.88 0.40
C GLY A 68 -12.83 29.86 0.36
N GLY A 69 -12.63 28.58 0.72
CA GLY A 69 -13.73 27.62 0.70
C GLY A 69 -13.40 26.18 1.14
N LEU A 70 -14.31 25.28 0.73
CA LEU A 70 -14.28 23.86 1.07
C LEU A 70 -14.59 23.04 -0.18
N LEU A 71 -13.73 22.07 -0.49
CA LEU A 71 -14.02 21.03 -1.47
C LEU A 71 -14.66 19.84 -0.75
N VAL A 72 -15.67 19.26 -1.37
CA VAL A 72 -16.41 18.11 -0.85
C VAL A 72 -16.51 17.06 -1.94
N GLN A 73 -16.15 15.83 -1.63
CA GLN A 73 -16.23 14.69 -2.55
C GLN A 73 -16.70 13.45 -1.80
N GLU A 74 -17.11 12.41 -2.52
CA GLU A 74 -17.32 11.10 -1.92
C GLU A 74 -15.96 10.49 -1.52
N ARG A 75 -15.94 9.74 -0.42
CA ARG A 75 -14.75 8.97 -0.06
C ARG A 75 -14.52 7.88 -1.10
N ASP A 76 -13.26 7.68 -1.45
CA ASP A 76 -12.85 6.48 -2.17
C ASP A 76 -12.94 5.27 -1.23
N ILE A 77 -14.11 4.63 -1.20
CA ILE A 77 -14.41 3.38 -0.49
C ILE A 77 -14.74 2.24 -1.46
N ALA A 78 -14.48 2.45 -2.75
CA ALA A 78 -14.75 1.44 -3.76
C ALA A 78 -14.13 0.08 -3.38
N GLU A 79 -14.97 -0.94 -3.45
CA GLU A 79 -14.52 -2.33 -3.47
C GLU A 79 -14.03 -2.64 -4.88
N GLU A 80 -12.90 -3.33 -4.95
CA GLU A 80 -12.23 -3.63 -6.21
C GLU A 80 -12.91 -4.85 -6.84
N ASN A 81 -13.46 -4.67 -8.03
CA ASN A 81 -14.04 -5.77 -8.79
C ASN A 81 -12.94 -6.45 -9.59
N GLU A 82 -12.37 -7.52 -9.04
CA GLU A 82 -11.31 -8.28 -9.70
C GLU A 82 -11.73 -8.90 -11.04
N GLN A 83 -13.04 -9.01 -11.32
CA GLN A 83 -13.52 -9.48 -12.62
C GLN A 83 -13.19 -8.50 -13.76
N ASP A 84 -12.98 -7.23 -13.42
CA ASP A 84 -12.61 -6.19 -14.38
C ASP A 84 -11.08 -6.16 -14.61
N TRP A 85 -10.31 -6.96 -13.86
CA TRP A 85 -8.85 -6.98 -13.96
C TRP A 85 -8.40 -7.76 -15.19
N GLN A 86 -7.45 -7.18 -15.92
CA GLN A 86 -6.94 -7.75 -17.17
C GLN A 86 -5.45 -8.02 -17.05
N VAL A 87 -5.03 -9.26 -17.29
CA VAL A 87 -3.61 -9.58 -17.50
C VAL A 87 -3.23 -9.13 -18.90
N VAL A 88 -2.34 -8.15 -19.01
CA VAL A 88 -2.00 -7.49 -20.29
C VAL A 88 -0.65 -7.92 -20.86
N THR A 89 0.12 -8.72 -20.11
CA THR A 89 1.41 -9.29 -20.49
C THR A 89 1.31 -10.73 -20.97
N GLU A 90 2.37 -11.24 -21.60
CA GLU A 90 2.46 -12.65 -22.02
C GLU A 90 2.49 -13.60 -20.82
N ARG A 91 3.28 -13.24 -19.80
CA ARG A 91 3.37 -14.01 -18.56
C ARG A 91 2.13 -13.77 -17.70
N GLN A 92 1.55 -14.87 -17.22
CA GLN A 92 0.47 -14.85 -16.22
C GLN A 92 1.06 -14.73 -14.80
N PRO A 93 0.43 -13.96 -13.90
CA PRO A 93 0.83 -13.93 -12.50
C PRO A 93 0.55 -15.29 -11.84
N THR A 94 1.40 -15.67 -10.91
CA THR A 94 1.16 -16.80 -10.00
C THR A 94 0.09 -16.43 -8.97
N ASP A 95 -0.50 -17.43 -8.31
CA ASP A 95 -1.47 -17.20 -7.23
C ASP A 95 -0.91 -16.34 -6.08
N ALA A 96 0.39 -16.49 -5.79
CA ALA A 96 1.08 -15.70 -4.77
C ALA A 96 1.25 -14.23 -5.20
N GLU A 97 1.69 -13.98 -6.43
CA GLU A 97 1.76 -12.62 -6.98
C GLU A 97 0.37 -11.99 -7.04
N MET A 98 -0.65 -12.79 -7.38
CA MET A 98 -2.02 -12.31 -7.45
C MET A 98 -2.60 -11.98 -6.06
N HIS A 99 -2.23 -12.75 -5.03
CA HIS A 99 -2.52 -12.39 -3.64
C HIS A 99 -1.86 -11.07 -3.24
N ASP A 100 -0.59 -10.89 -3.57
CA ASP A 100 0.18 -9.68 -3.23
C ASP A 100 -0.30 -8.44 -3.98
N MET A 101 -0.69 -8.57 -5.25
CA MET A 101 -1.34 -7.50 -6.01
C MET A 101 -2.63 -7.03 -5.33
N ARG A 102 -3.49 -7.94 -4.86
CA ARG A 102 -4.73 -7.57 -4.13
C ARG A 102 -4.44 -6.79 -2.86
N PHE A 103 -3.46 -7.25 -2.08
CA PHE A 103 -3.04 -6.55 -0.87
C PHE A 103 -2.44 -5.19 -1.20
N GLY A 104 -1.49 -5.14 -2.13
CA GLY A 104 -0.79 -3.93 -2.51
C GLY A 104 -1.67 -2.89 -3.18
N TRP A 105 -2.65 -3.31 -3.96
CA TRP A 105 -3.65 -2.41 -4.55
C TRP A 105 -4.49 -1.70 -3.48
N LYS A 106 -4.96 -2.45 -2.48
CA LYS A 106 -5.65 -1.88 -1.30
C LYS A 106 -4.75 -0.91 -0.53
N VAL A 107 -3.47 -1.24 -0.35
CA VAL A 107 -2.52 -0.35 0.32
C VAL A 107 -2.29 0.93 -0.49
N CYS A 108 -2.07 0.82 -1.79
CA CYS A 108 -1.67 1.92 -2.66
C CYS A 108 -2.73 3.04 -2.66
N LYS A 109 -4.01 2.68 -2.62
CA LYS A 109 -5.15 3.60 -2.42
C LYS A 109 -5.05 4.52 -1.20
N HIS A 110 -4.32 4.10 -0.16
CA HIS A 110 -4.13 4.89 1.05
C HIS A 110 -2.81 5.68 1.09
N VAL A 111 -1.88 5.41 0.16
CA VAL A 111 -0.59 6.12 0.05
C VAL A 111 -0.78 7.41 -0.72
N LYS A 112 -0.02 8.46 -0.37
CA LYS A 112 -0.08 9.75 -1.07
C LYS A 112 0.54 9.65 -2.46
N SER A 113 -0.12 10.20 -3.46
CA SER A 113 0.29 10.19 -4.85
C SER A 113 1.47 11.14 -5.14
N ASN A 114 2.33 10.84 -6.12
CA ASN A 114 2.37 9.58 -6.90
C ASN A 114 2.88 8.44 -6.03
N ALA A 115 2.15 7.32 -5.99
CA ALA A 115 2.46 6.21 -5.09
C ALA A 115 3.00 4.99 -5.84
N ILE A 116 4.09 4.44 -5.31
CA ILE A 116 4.64 3.13 -5.70
C ILE A 116 4.82 2.30 -4.45
N VAL A 117 4.18 1.14 -4.41
CA VAL A 117 4.21 0.23 -3.27
C VAL A 117 4.72 -1.11 -3.74
N PHE A 118 5.80 -1.59 -3.12
CA PHE A 118 6.29 -2.95 -3.33
C PHE A 118 5.74 -3.85 -2.23
N VAL A 119 5.18 -4.99 -2.63
CA VAL A 119 4.56 -5.96 -1.74
C VAL A 119 5.15 -7.34 -1.96
N LYS A 120 5.37 -8.06 -0.87
CA LYS A 120 5.69 -9.48 -0.90
C LYS A 120 5.08 -10.18 0.30
N GLU A 121 4.47 -11.35 0.10
CA GLU A 121 3.91 -12.20 1.15
C GLU A 121 2.93 -11.44 2.08
N GLY A 122 2.05 -10.63 1.49
CA GLY A 122 1.04 -9.84 2.20
C GLY A 122 1.62 -8.69 3.04
N MET A 123 2.86 -8.26 2.77
CA MET A 123 3.53 -7.17 3.48
C MET A 123 4.09 -6.12 2.53
N THR A 124 4.00 -4.85 2.91
CA THR A 124 4.73 -3.79 2.20
C THR A 124 6.22 -3.92 2.49
N VAL A 125 7.04 -4.09 1.45
CA VAL A 125 8.50 -4.15 1.59
C VAL A 125 9.16 -2.80 1.27
N GLY A 126 8.57 -2.01 0.37
CA GLY A 126 9.05 -0.68 -0.01
C GLY A 126 7.89 0.26 -0.37
N VAL A 127 8.00 1.54 -0.01
CA VAL A 127 6.95 2.54 -0.29
C VAL A 127 7.57 3.87 -0.69
N GLY A 128 7.33 4.28 -1.94
CA GLY A 128 7.54 5.62 -2.45
C GLY A 128 6.21 6.38 -2.44
N ALA A 129 6.15 7.46 -1.66
CA ALA A 129 4.92 8.21 -1.41
C ALA A 129 5.11 9.70 -1.63
N GLY A 130 4.09 10.35 -2.20
CA GLY A 130 3.99 11.81 -2.25
C GLY A 130 4.93 12.51 -3.22
N GLN A 131 5.47 11.80 -4.22
CA GLN A 131 6.45 12.39 -5.14
C GLN A 131 5.78 13.05 -6.35
N MET A 132 6.46 14.07 -6.88
CA MET A 132 6.06 14.79 -8.10
C MET A 132 6.24 13.91 -9.35
N SER A 133 7.32 13.13 -9.41
CA SER A 133 7.56 12.12 -10.44
C SER A 133 7.26 10.72 -9.93
N ARG A 134 6.67 9.88 -10.78
CA ARG A 134 6.43 8.47 -10.43
C ARG A 134 7.72 7.66 -10.42
N LEU A 135 8.69 8.02 -11.26
CA LEU A 135 10.02 7.42 -11.26
C LEU A 135 10.71 7.61 -9.90
N ASP A 136 10.58 8.80 -9.29
CA ASP A 136 11.13 9.05 -7.95
C ASP A 136 10.47 8.16 -6.89
N SER A 137 9.15 7.94 -6.99
CA SER A 137 8.47 6.97 -6.12
C SER A 137 8.97 5.55 -6.34
N SER A 138 9.24 5.13 -7.58
CA SER A 138 9.87 3.82 -7.86
C SER A 138 11.25 3.71 -7.24
N HIS A 139 12.12 4.72 -7.40
CA HIS A 139 13.44 4.74 -6.79
C HIS A 139 13.37 4.65 -5.26
N ILE A 140 12.48 5.41 -4.61
CA ILE A 140 12.32 5.39 -3.16
C ILE A 140 11.80 4.03 -2.68
N ALA A 141 10.82 3.45 -3.39
CA ALA A 141 10.29 2.14 -3.05
C ALA A 141 11.37 1.05 -3.15
N ALA A 142 12.11 1.03 -4.26
CA ALA A 142 13.22 0.11 -4.50
C ALA A 142 14.35 0.27 -3.48
N TYR A 143 14.75 1.50 -3.17
CA TYR A 143 15.77 1.77 -2.16
C TYR A 143 15.34 1.28 -0.77
N LYS A 144 14.08 1.55 -0.37
CA LYS A 144 13.57 1.15 0.95
C LYS A 144 13.31 -0.36 1.07
N SER A 145 13.01 -1.05 -0.03
CA SER A 145 12.83 -2.50 0.02
C SER A 145 14.14 -3.24 0.28
N GLY A 146 15.26 -2.75 -0.27
CA GLY A 146 16.52 -3.49 -0.26
C GLY A 146 16.30 -4.90 -0.82
N ASP A 147 16.93 -5.91 -0.24
CA ASP A 147 16.84 -7.30 -0.71
C ASP A 147 15.42 -7.90 -0.64
N ARG A 148 14.50 -7.26 0.09
CA ARG A 148 13.12 -7.73 0.24
C ARG A 148 12.27 -7.54 -1.03
N SER A 149 12.75 -6.80 -2.03
CA SER A 149 12.05 -6.65 -3.32
C SER A 149 12.17 -7.86 -4.25
N GLN A 150 13.09 -8.79 -3.99
CA GLN A 150 13.27 -9.97 -4.83
C GLN A 150 11.99 -10.83 -4.82
N GLY A 151 11.35 -11.01 -5.98
CA GLY A 151 10.06 -11.67 -6.12
C GLY A 151 8.86 -10.86 -5.62
N ALA A 152 9.03 -9.55 -5.41
CA ALA A 152 7.93 -8.69 -4.99
C ALA A 152 7.05 -8.26 -6.17
N VAL A 153 5.87 -7.74 -5.84
CA VAL A 153 4.93 -7.10 -6.74
C VAL A 153 5.04 -5.58 -6.60
N VAL A 154 5.09 -4.85 -7.72
CA VAL A 154 4.96 -3.39 -7.75
C VAL A 154 3.51 -2.97 -7.99
N CYS A 155 2.99 -2.07 -7.16
CA CYS A 155 1.64 -1.51 -7.28
C CYS A 155 1.73 0.01 -7.50
N SER A 156 1.06 0.54 -8.51
CA SER A 156 0.99 1.99 -8.74
C SER A 156 -0.44 2.51 -8.70
N ASP A 157 -0.68 3.56 -7.93
CA ASP A 157 -2.00 4.19 -7.76
C ASP A 157 -2.60 4.77 -9.06
N ALA A 158 -1.74 5.02 -10.05
CA ALA A 158 -2.06 5.57 -11.35
C ALA A 158 -1.21 4.90 -12.46
N PHE A 159 -1.51 5.16 -13.74
CA PHE A 159 -0.82 4.47 -14.84
C PHE A 159 0.66 4.86 -15.01
N PHE A 160 1.57 3.93 -15.30
CA PHE A 160 2.96 4.31 -15.62
C PHE A 160 3.01 5.14 -16.91
N PRO A 161 3.54 6.38 -16.87
CA PRO A 161 3.57 7.23 -18.06
C PRO A 161 4.63 6.78 -19.07
N PHE A 162 5.68 6.12 -18.61
CA PHE A 162 6.81 5.60 -19.39
C PHE A 162 7.28 4.27 -18.79
N ARG A 163 8.10 3.52 -19.53
CA ARG A 163 8.66 2.22 -19.09
C ARG A 163 9.67 2.31 -17.96
N ASP A 164 10.26 3.49 -17.74
CA ASP A 164 11.32 3.73 -16.75
C ASP A 164 10.99 3.20 -15.35
N GLY A 165 9.76 3.39 -14.87
CA GLY A 165 9.32 2.88 -13.57
C GLY A 165 9.30 1.35 -13.47
N ILE A 166 9.05 0.65 -14.59
CA ILE A 166 9.11 -0.81 -14.68
C ILE A 166 10.55 -1.28 -14.76
N ASP A 167 11.38 -0.62 -15.56
CA ASP A 167 12.80 -0.96 -15.68
C ASP A 167 13.51 -0.84 -14.33
N GLU A 168 13.19 0.18 -13.51
CA GLU A 168 13.70 0.30 -12.14
C GLU A 168 13.21 -0.80 -11.19
N ALA A 169 11.94 -1.20 -11.31
CA ALA A 169 11.41 -2.30 -10.52
C ALA A 169 12.09 -3.63 -10.88
N ALA A 170 12.34 -3.87 -12.17
CA ALA A 170 13.00 -5.07 -12.67
C ALA A 170 14.43 -5.21 -12.12
N LYS A 171 15.19 -4.11 -12.05
CA LYS A 171 16.58 -4.09 -11.50
C LYS A 171 16.67 -4.64 -10.08
N VAL A 172 15.61 -4.53 -9.29
CA VAL A 172 15.57 -5.01 -7.90
C VAL A 172 14.75 -6.29 -7.72
N GLY A 173 14.48 -7.00 -8.83
CA GLY A 173 13.91 -8.34 -8.83
C GLY A 173 12.40 -8.41 -8.66
N VAL A 174 11.66 -7.34 -8.96
CA VAL A 174 10.18 -7.39 -9.02
C VAL A 174 9.75 -8.33 -10.15
N THR A 175 8.75 -9.17 -9.90
CA THR A 175 8.27 -10.17 -10.87
C THR A 175 6.85 -9.92 -11.35
N ALA A 176 6.10 -9.02 -10.71
CA ALA A 176 4.77 -8.67 -11.15
C ALA A 176 4.40 -7.21 -10.87
N ALA A 177 3.46 -6.67 -11.62
CA ALA A 177 3.03 -5.28 -11.57
C ALA A 177 1.49 -5.16 -11.63
N ILE A 178 0.93 -4.19 -10.92
CA ILE A 178 -0.49 -3.83 -11.02
C ILE A 178 -0.65 -2.31 -11.09
N GLN A 179 -1.46 -1.86 -12.05
CA GLN A 179 -1.75 -0.45 -12.31
C GLN A 179 -3.14 -0.28 -12.95
N PRO A 180 -3.69 0.95 -13.10
CA PRO A 180 -4.96 1.14 -13.79
C PRO A 180 -4.93 0.86 -15.29
N GLY A 181 -3.81 1.16 -15.97
CA GLY A 181 -3.78 1.34 -17.42
C GLY A 181 -4.41 2.66 -17.87
N GLY A 182 -4.47 2.89 -19.19
CA GLY A 182 -5.03 4.09 -19.82
C GLY A 182 -3.99 5.12 -20.28
N SER A 183 -2.70 4.77 -20.32
CA SER A 183 -1.65 5.62 -20.88
C SER A 183 -1.64 5.55 -22.41
N ARG A 184 -1.26 6.65 -23.07
CA ARG A 184 -0.92 6.59 -24.51
C ARG A 184 0.29 5.70 -24.78
N ASN A 185 1.12 5.46 -23.75
CA ASN A 185 2.35 4.67 -23.82
C ASN A 185 2.18 3.28 -23.17
N ASP A 186 0.95 2.80 -22.93
CA ASP A 186 0.74 1.49 -22.28
C ASP A 186 1.43 0.35 -23.04
N ALA A 187 1.44 0.39 -24.38
CA ALA A 187 2.12 -0.61 -25.20
C ALA A 187 3.63 -0.70 -24.90
N GLU A 188 4.29 0.43 -24.65
CA GLU A 188 5.71 0.47 -24.30
C GLU A 188 5.97 -0.08 -22.89
N VAL A 189 5.09 0.24 -21.94
CA VAL A 189 5.16 -0.26 -20.56
C VAL A 189 4.93 -1.78 -20.52
N ILE A 190 3.94 -2.28 -21.27
CA ILE A 190 3.65 -3.72 -21.40
C ILE A 190 4.83 -4.45 -22.04
N ALA A 191 5.42 -3.88 -23.10
CA ALA A 191 6.61 -4.44 -23.74
C ALA A 191 7.78 -4.56 -22.74
N ALA A 192 8.04 -3.52 -21.96
CA ALA A 192 9.06 -3.55 -20.91
C ALA A 192 8.80 -4.65 -19.87
N CYS A 193 7.54 -4.83 -19.45
CA CYS A 193 7.19 -5.95 -18.57
C CYS A 193 7.50 -7.31 -19.21
N ASN A 194 7.11 -7.53 -20.48
CA ASN A 194 7.40 -8.78 -21.18
C ASN A 194 8.91 -9.02 -21.32
N GLU A 195 9.69 -7.99 -21.66
CA GLU A 195 11.16 -8.05 -21.75
C GLU A 195 11.82 -8.51 -20.45
N HIS A 196 11.30 -8.04 -19.29
CA HIS A 196 11.80 -8.41 -17.97
C HIS A 196 11.13 -9.65 -17.35
N GLY A 197 10.18 -10.28 -18.05
CA GLY A 197 9.41 -11.41 -17.50
C GLY A 197 8.49 -11.03 -16.35
N ILE A 198 8.04 -9.77 -16.29
CA ILE A 198 7.13 -9.23 -15.28
C ILE A 198 5.68 -9.45 -15.74
N ALA A 199 4.85 -10.08 -14.91
CA ALA A 199 3.41 -10.17 -15.19
C ALA A 199 2.74 -8.85 -14.83
N MET A 200 1.89 -8.28 -15.69
CA MET A 200 1.19 -7.01 -15.43
C MET A 200 -0.33 -7.16 -15.48
N VAL A 201 -0.99 -6.58 -14.49
CA VAL A 201 -2.45 -6.50 -14.38
C VAL A 201 -2.91 -5.05 -14.49
N PHE A 202 -3.89 -4.81 -15.35
CA PHE A 202 -4.65 -3.56 -15.43
C PHE A 202 -5.95 -3.66 -14.65
N THR A 203 -6.23 -2.66 -13.81
CA THR A 203 -7.45 -2.62 -12.97
C THR A 203 -8.56 -1.73 -13.54
N GLY A 204 -8.23 -0.83 -14.48
CA GLY A 204 -9.17 0.16 -15.01
C GLY A 204 -9.57 1.27 -14.02
N ARG A 205 -9.01 1.28 -12.79
CA ARG A 205 -9.38 2.22 -11.74
C ARG A 205 -8.16 2.92 -11.16
N ARG A 206 -8.24 4.24 -10.96
CA ARG A 206 -7.17 5.07 -10.39
C ARG A 206 -7.51 5.49 -8.96
N HIS A 207 -6.55 5.39 -8.03
CA HIS A 207 -6.72 5.78 -6.62
C HIS A 207 -5.82 6.95 -6.23
N PHE A 208 -6.04 8.11 -6.86
CA PHE A 208 -5.20 9.28 -6.62
C PHE A 208 -5.53 9.92 -5.24
N LYS A 209 -4.50 10.26 -4.46
CA LYS A 209 -4.63 10.84 -3.13
C LYS A 209 -3.57 11.91 -2.82
N HIS A 210 -4.01 13.15 -2.65
CA HIS A 210 -3.17 14.26 -2.14
C HIS A 210 -3.24 14.38 -0.63
#